data_AF-A0A1Y1LQL0-F1
#
_entry.id   AF-A0A1Y1LQL0-F1
#
_cell.length_a   1.000
_cell.length_b   1.000
_cell.length_c   1.000
_cell.angle_alpha   90.00
_cell.angle_beta   90.00
_cell.angle_gamma   90.00
#
_symmetry.space_group_name_H-M   'P 1'
#
loop_
_entity.id
_entity.type
_entity.pdbx_description
1 polymer ?
#
loop_
_entity_poly.entity_id
_entity_poly.type
_entity_poly.pdbx_seq_one_letter_code
_entity_poly.pdbx_strand_id
1 'polypeptide(L)'
;DVWIPAGNTGMEPGKTSFFQALGVPTKIARGTIEITTDLKLVEAGNKVGPSEATLLNMMNISPFTYGLGIEQVYDQGQAFPADILDIGEEQLLGTLAKAITTIATISLAINFPTLPSVMHSVVNSYKNILAVAVETEISWPEIEDLKDRIANPEAYAA
;
A
#
# COMPACT_ATOMS: atom_id res chain seq x y z
N ASP A 1 -1.89 12.10 10.62
CA ASP A 1 -0.96 11.96 11.76
C ASP A 1 0.21 12.93 11.61
N VAL A 2 0.80 13.40 12.70
CA VAL A 2 1.97 14.31 12.67
C VAL A 2 3.19 13.62 13.26
N TRP A 3 4.27 13.56 12.48
CA TRP A 3 5.53 12.93 12.86
C TRP A 3 6.63 13.97 13.03
N ILE A 4 7.48 13.75 14.03
CA ILE A 4 8.71 14.53 14.21
C ILE A 4 9.90 13.62 13.85
N PRO A 5 10.72 13.99 12.84
CA PRO A 5 11.90 13.20 12.47
C PRO A 5 13.01 13.31 13.52
N ALA A 6 13.79 12.25 13.66
CA ALA A 6 15.00 12.21 14.44
C ALA A 6 16.06 13.13 13.81
N GLY A 7 16.81 13.83 14.66
CA GLY A 7 17.82 14.76 14.20
C GLY A 7 18.05 15.93 15.14
N ASN A 8 19.04 16.73 14.79
CA ASN A 8 19.40 17.91 15.57
C ASN A 8 18.39 19.02 15.34
N THR A 9 17.78 19.51 16.43
CA THR A 9 16.81 20.61 16.36
C THR A 9 17.47 21.98 16.26
N GLY A 10 18.78 22.07 16.54
CA GLY A 10 19.53 23.34 16.53
C GLY A 10 19.16 24.30 17.68
N MET A 11 18.36 23.85 18.66
CA MET A 11 17.93 24.65 19.80
C MET A 11 18.90 24.58 20.98
N GLU A 12 18.99 25.68 21.72
CA GLU A 12 19.78 25.76 22.96
C GLU A 12 19.21 24.85 24.07
N PRO A 13 20.05 24.30 24.97
CA PRO A 13 19.65 23.27 25.94
C PRO A 13 18.64 23.72 27.01
N GLY A 14 18.35 25.01 27.12
CA GLY A 14 17.54 25.60 28.18
C GLY A 14 16.05 25.20 28.17
N LYS A 15 15.56 24.61 27.07
CA LYS A 15 14.14 24.24 26.90
C LYS A 15 13.88 22.73 26.79
N THR A 16 14.83 21.90 27.19
CA THR A 16 14.71 20.42 27.15
C THR A 16 13.51 19.87 27.94
N SER A 17 13.09 20.57 29.01
CA SER A 17 11.91 20.20 29.81
C SER A 17 10.60 20.21 29.02
N PHE A 18 10.47 21.06 27.99
CA PHE A 18 9.28 21.11 27.13
C PHE A 18 9.16 19.86 26.24
N PHE A 19 10.29 19.37 25.72
CA PHE A 19 10.31 18.15 24.91
C PHE A 19 10.01 16.91 25.74
N GLN A 20 10.54 16.86 26.98
CA GLN A 20 10.27 15.77 27.91
C GLN A 20 8.81 15.74 28.38
N ALA A 21 8.20 16.91 28.63
CA ALA A 21 6.78 17.01 29.00
C ALA A 21 5.83 16.51 27.90
N LEU A 22 6.25 16.60 26.64
CA LEU A 22 5.51 16.13 25.46
C LEU A 22 5.85 14.68 25.08
N GLY A 23 6.65 13.96 25.88
CA GLY A 23 7.02 12.57 25.62
C GLY A 23 7.99 12.38 24.45
N VAL A 24 8.64 13.46 23.97
CA VAL A 24 9.63 13.38 22.89
C VAL A 24 11.00 13.00 23.48
N PRO A 25 11.59 11.86 23.08
CA PRO A 25 12.88 11.43 23.60
C PRO A 25 14.02 12.27 23.00
N THR A 26 14.49 13.24 23.78
CA THR A 26 15.58 14.15 23.40
C THR A 26 16.84 13.94 24.23
N LYS A 27 18.01 14.09 23.60
CA LYS A 27 19.33 14.07 24.24
C LYS A 27 20.09 15.34 23.90
N ILE A 28 20.90 15.83 24.83
CA ILE A 28 21.81 16.97 24.56
C ILE A 28 23.07 16.43 23.89
N ALA A 29 23.33 16.86 22.67
CA ALA A 29 24.53 16.52 21.91
C ALA A 29 25.18 17.80 21.37
N ARG A 30 26.49 17.96 21.59
CA ARG A 30 27.28 19.10 21.08
C ARG A 30 26.70 20.49 21.42
N GLY A 31 26.04 20.62 22.57
CA GLY A 31 25.44 21.90 23.01
C GLY A 31 24.08 22.23 22.39
N THR A 32 23.50 21.34 21.59
CA THR A 32 22.16 21.46 20.99
C THR A 32 21.27 20.27 21.36
N ILE A 33 19.95 20.44 21.26
CA ILE A 33 18.97 19.37 21.53
C ILE A 33 18.81 18.47 20.30
N GLU A 34 19.05 17.18 20.45
CA GLU A 34 18.91 16.15 19.40
C GLU A 34 17.77 15.18 19.75
N ILE A 35 16.89 14.91 18.77
CA ILE A 35 15.80 13.95 18.89
C ILE A 35 16.34 12.57 18.56
N THR A 36 16.16 11.61 19.48
CA THR A 36 16.80 10.28 19.39
C THR A 36 16.07 9.33 18.44
N THR A 37 14.74 9.42 18.39
CA THR A 37 13.89 8.54 17.57
C THR A 37 12.70 9.30 17.03
N ASP A 38 12.24 8.91 15.83
CA ASP A 38 11.01 9.41 15.25
C ASP A 38 9.84 9.11 16.17
N LEU A 39 9.09 10.15 16.54
CA LEU A 39 7.91 10.02 17.39
C LEU A 39 6.69 10.60 16.67
N LYS A 40 5.58 9.87 16.77
CA LYS A 40 4.25 10.35 16.43
C LYS A 40 3.76 11.28 17.54
N LEU A 41 3.68 12.59 17.26
CA LEU A 41 3.26 13.58 18.24
C LEU A 41 1.73 13.61 18.39
N VAL A 42 1.02 13.57 17.25
CA VAL A 42 -0.45 13.67 17.23
C VAL A 42 -1.04 12.64 16.29
N GLU A 43 -2.05 11.91 16.78
CA GLU A 43 -2.85 11.00 15.97
C GLU A 43 -3.94 11.75 15.22
N ALA A 44 -4.29 11.27 14.02
CA ALA A 44 -5.43 11.79 13.28
C ALA A 44 -6.71 11.75 14.13
N GLY A 45 -7.37 12.90 14.30
CA GLY A 45 -8.60 13.04 15.09
C GLY A 45 -8.41 13.60 16.51
N ASN A 46 -7.19 13.64 17.04
CA ASN A 46 -6.93 14.25 18.34
C ASN A 46 -6.69 15.77 18.20
N LYS A 47 -7.15 16.53 19.21
CA LYS A 47 -6.93 17.98 19.26
C LYS A 47 -5.47 18.28 19.55
N VAL A 48 -4.85 19.12 18.72
CA VAL A 48 -3.47 19.59 18.93
C VAL A 48 -3.43 20.52 20.14
N GLY A 49 -2.59 20.20 21.12
CA GLY A 49 -2.38 21.03 22.30
C GLY A 49 -1.59 22.31 21.99
N PRO A 50 -1.73 23.39 22.79
CA PRO A 50 -1.00 24.64 22.59
C PRO A 50 0.53 24.46 22.66
N SER A 51 1.00 23.55 23.51
CA SER A 51 2.42 23.21 23.65
C SER A 51 2.97 22.47 22.42
N GLU A 52 2.18 21.58 21.81
CA GLU A 52 2.55 20.83 20.60
C GLU A 52 2.60 21.75 19.38
N ALA A 53 1.62 22.64 19.22
CA ALA A 53 1.59 23.62 18.13
C ALA A 53 2.76 24.60 18.21
N THR A 54 3.10 25.06 19.42
CA THR A 54 4.26 25.94 19.64
C THR A 54 5.56 25.23 19.28
N LEU A 55 5.67 23.94 19.61
CA LEU A 55 6.85 23.14 19.27
C LEU A 55 7.00 22.94 17.75
N LEU A 56 5.91 22.58 17.06
CA LEU A 56 5.92 22.39 15.60
C LEU A 56 6.29 23.70 14.87
N ASN A 57 5.76 24.84 15.33
CA ASN A 57 6.14 26.17 14.83
C ASN A 57 7.63 26.47 15.07
N MET A 58 8.14 26.14 16.26
CA MET A 58 9.57 26.32 16.60
C MET A 58 10.50 25.46 15.74
N MET A 59 10.05 24.28 15.33
CA MET A 59 10.79 23.38 14.42
C MET A 59 10.58 23.70 12.94
N ASN A 60 9.80 24.73 12.60
CA ASN A 60 9.38 25.05 11.22
C ASN A 60 8.70 23.89 10.48
N ILE A 61 8.06 22.97 11.22
CA ILE A 61 7.30 21.86 10.64
C ILE A 61 5.84 22.31 10.54
N SER A 62 5.35 22.50 9.31
CA SER A 62 3.96 22.82 9.02
C SER A 62 3.27 21.60 8.38
N PRO A 63 2.66 20.71 9.18
CA PRO A 63 2.14 19.44 8.68
C PRO A 63 0.76 19.54 8.00
N PHE A 64 0.13 20.71 8.06
CA PHE A 64 -1.21 20.93 7.53
C PHE A 64 -1.19 21.90 6.35
N THR A 65 -1.83 21.50 5.26
CA THR A 65 -2.18 22.41 4.16
C THR A 65 -3.57 22.97 4.44
N TYR A 66 -3.69 24.29 4.53
CA TYR A 66 -4.98 24.95 4.67
C TYR A 66 -5.57 25.22 3.29
N GLY A 67 -6.84 24.88 3.12
CA GLY A 67 -7.59 25.07 1.88
C GLY A 67 -9.09 25.07 2.14
N LEU A 68 -9.88 25.30 1.09
CA LEU A 68 -11.32 25.19 1.16
C LEU A 68 -11.71 23.70 1.14
N GLY A 69 -12.19 23.18 2.25
CA GLY A 69 -12.79 21.84 2.30
C GLY A 69 -14.19 21.88 1.69
N ILE A 70 -14.41 21.11 0.64
CA ILE A 70 -15.73 20.97 0.02
C ILE A 70 -16.51 19.94 0.82
N GLU A 71 -17.61 20.34 1.48
CA GLU A 71 -18.45 19.41 2.25
C GLU A 71 -19.46 18.69 1.34
N GLN A 72 -20.08 19.45 0.42
CA GLN A 72 -21.06 18.92 -0.53
C GLN A 72 -21.06 19.74 -1.82
N VAL A 73 -21.23 19.05 -2.94
CA VAL A 73 -21.44 19.67 -4.25
C VAL A 73 -22.85 19.34 -4.72
N TYR A 74 -23.59 20.33 -5.21
CA TYR A 74 -24.88 20.11 -5.86
C TYR A 74 -24.72 20.37 -7.35
N ASP A 75 -25.02 19.37 -8.17
CA ASP A 75 -25.02 19.50 -9.62
C ASP A 75 -26.19 18.72 -10.24
N GLN A 76 -26.88 19.35 -11.19
CA GLN A 76 -28.01 18.80 -11.96
C GLN A 76 -29.06 18.01 -11.15
N GLY A 77 -29.43 18.48 -9.96
CA GLY A 77 -30.44 17.79 -9.14
C GLY A 77 -29.90 16.75 -8.17
N GLN A 78 -28.60 16.45 -8.22
CA GLN A 78 -27.93 15.47 -7.36
C GLN A 78 -26.97 16.16 -6.40
N ALA A 79 -26.89 15.63 -5.17
CA ALA A 79 -25.97 16.10 -4.16
C ALA A 79 -24.84 15.07 -3.98
N PHE A 80 -23.61 15.49 -4.27
CA PHE A 80 -22.39 14.70 -4.17
C PHE A 80 -21.68 15.02 -2.84
N PRO A 81 -21.53 14.03 -1.94
CA PRO A 81 -20.65 14.18 -0.78
C PRO A 81 -19.18 14.22 -1.20
N ALA A 82 -18.33 14.81 -0.36
CA ALA A 82 -16.88 14.92 -0.56
C ALA A 82 -16.21 13.58 -0.92
N ASP A 83 -16.64 12.48 -0.30
CA ASP A 83 -16.08 11.15 -0.52
C ASP A 83 -16.13 10.67 -1.98
N ILE A 84 -17.12 11.13 -2.76
CA ILE A 84 -17.22 10.78 -4.19
C ILE A 84 -16.21 11.56 -5.02
N LEU A 85 -15.82 12.76 -4.57
CA LEU A 85 -14.81 13.56 -5.25
C LEU A 85 -13.40 12.98 -5.05
N ASP A 86 -13.16 12.23 -3.97
CA ASP A 86 -11.88 11.61 -3.64
C ASP A 86 -11.64 10.25 -4.33
N ILE A 87 -12.43 9.90 -5.36
CA ILE A 87 -12.24 8.64 -6.12
C ILE A 87 -11.05 8.79 -7.08
N GLY A 88 -9.97 8.07 -6.78
CA GLY A 88 -8.80 7.97 -7.65
C GLY A 88 -8.99 7.02 -8.84
N GLU A 89 -8.27 7.27 -9.93
CA GLU A 89 -8.28 6.44 -11.15
C GLU A 89 -7.85 4.99 -10.87
N GLU A 90 -6.95 4.78 -9.90
CA GLU A 90 -6.48 3.45 -9.52
C GLU A 90 -7.61 2.56 -9.00
N GLN A 91 -8.57 3.12 -8.26
CA GLN A 91 -9.72 2.37 -7.73
C GLN A 91 -10.67 1.96 -8.86
N LEU A 92 -10.85 2.83 -9.85
CA LEU A 92 -11.64 2.55 -11.06
C LEU A 92 -11.01 1.43 -11.88
N LEU A 93 -9.70 1.53 -12.16
CA LEU A 93 -8.95 0.50 -12.88
C LEU A 93 -8.95 -0.83 -12.14
N GLY A 94 -8.76 -0.82 -10.82
CA GLY A 94 -8.80 -2.02 -9.99
C GLY A 94 -10.17 -2.71 -10.01
N THR A 95 -11.25 -1.92 -9.98
CA THR A 95 -12.62 -2.46 -10.05
C THR A 95 -12.91 -3.04 -11.44
N LEU A 96 -12.48 -2.35 -12.50
CA LEU A 96 -12.62 -2.85 -13.88
C LEU A 96 -11.85 -4.16 -14.09
N ALA A 97 -10.60 -4.22 -13.63
CA ALA A 97 -9.78 -5.43 -13.72
C ALA A 97 -10.43 -6.60 -12.97
N LYS A 98 -10.98 -6.37 -11.78
CA LYS A 98 -11.73 -7.38 -11.01
C LYS A 98 -12.98 -7.85 -11.75
N ALA A 99 -13.70 -6.95 -12.41
CA ALA A 99 -14.88 -7.33 -13.20
C ALA A 99 -14.48 -8.22 -14.39
N ILE A 100 -13.42 -7.85 -15.11
CA ILE A 100 -12.90 -8.63 -16.25
C ILE A 100 -12.47 -10.02 -15.80
N THR A 101 -11.71 -10.14 -14.71
CA THR A 101 -11.26 -11.44 -14.20
C THR A 101 -12.44 -12.31 -13.78
N THR A 102 -13.45 -11.73 -13.13
CA THR A 102 -14.68 -12.44 -12.72
C THR A 102 -15.46 -12.96 -13.93
N ILE A 103 -15.58 -12.15 -15.00
CA ILE A 103 -16.26 -12.59 -16.23
C ILE A 103 -15.46 -13.68 -16.93
N ALA A 104 -14.13 -13.56 -16.95
CA ALA A 104 -13.24 -14.56 -17.55
C ALA A 104 -13.30 -15.91 -16.81
N THR A 105 -13.34 -15.90 -15.47
CA THR A 105 -13.46 -17.14 -14.67
C THR A 105 -14.83 -17.79 -14.84
N ILE A 106 -15.91 -17.02 -14.87
CA ILE A 106 -17.26 -17.54 -15.15
C ILE A 106 -17.32 -18.14 -16.55
N SER A 107 -16.78 -17.44 -17.56
CA SER A 107 -16.74 -17.95 -18.94
C SER A 107 -15.98 -19.27 -19.06
N LEU A 108 -14.84 -19.38 -18.35
CA LEU A 108 -14.04 -20.60 -18.29
C LEU A 108 -14.81 -21.74 -17.61
N ALA A 109 -15.50 -21.49 -16.51
CA ALA A 109 -16.26 -22.51 -15.78
C ALA A 109 -17.44 -23.05 -16.61
N ILE A 110 -18.08 -22.21 -17.42
CA ILE A 110 -19.21 -22.58 -18.28
C ILE A 110 -18.73 -23.22 -19.61
N ASN A 111 -17.42 -23.28 -19.85
CA ASN A 111 -16.81 -23.70 -21.13
C ASN A 111 -17.34 -22.89 -22.32
N PHE A 112 -17.66 -21.61 -22.10
CA PHE A 112 -18.16 -20.74 -23.16
C PHE A 112 -16.98 -19.95 -23.77
N PRO A 113 -16.65 -20.16 -25.05
CA PRO A 113 -15.47 -19.56 -25.67
C PRO A 113 -15.68 -18.07 -25.98
N THR A 114 -15.50 -17.22 -24.97
CA THR A 114 -15.37 -15.76 -25.16
C THR A 114 -13.93 -15.39 -25.51
N LEU A 115 -13.71 -14.23 -26.16
CA LEU A 115 -12.36 -13.73 -26.51
C LEU A 115 -11.33 -13.85 -25.36
N PRO A 116 -11.64 -13.44 -24.11
CA PRO A 116 -10.71 -13.60 -22.99
C PRO A 116 -10.62 -15.05 -22.46
N SER A 117 -11.63 -15.90 -22.67
CA SER A 117 -11.70 -17.25 -22.11
C SER A 117 -11.06 -18.33 -23.00
N VAL A 118 -11.02 -18.12 -24.32
CA VAL A 118 -10.49 -19.13 -25.27
C VAL A 118 -9.04 -19.51 -24.95
N MET A 119 -8.17 -18.53 -24.71
CA MET A 119 -6.77 -18.79 -24.35
C MET A 119 -6.66 -19.58 -23.03
N HIS A 120 -7.45 -19.20 -22.03
CA HIS A 120 -7.46 -19.87 -20.72
C HIS A 120 -8.00 -21.31 -20.83
N SER A 121 -8.96 -21.57 -21.71
CA SER A 121 -9.55 -22.90 -21.92
C SER A 121 -8.53 -23.88 -22.52
N VAL A 122 -7.75 -23.42 -23.51
CA VAL A 122 -6.68 -24.23 -24.13
C VAL A 122 -5.57 -24.53 -23.12
N VAL A 123 -5.11 -23.51 -22.40
CA VAL A 123 -4.05 -23.68 -21.37
C VAL A 123 -4.52 -24.59 -20.24
N ASN A 124 -5.79 -24.49 -19.82
CA ASN A 124 -6.33 -25.36 -18.77
C ASN A 124 -6.40 -26.83 -19.21
N SER A 125 -6.80 -27.06 -20.47
CA SER A 125 -6.81 -28.40 -21.06
C SER A 125 -5.39 -28.98 -21.13
N TYR A 126 -4.41 -28.16 -21.49
CA TYR A 126 -3.00 -28.53 -21.48
C TYR A 126 -2.50 -28.86 -20.07
N LYS A 127 -2.86 -28.05 -19.06
CA LYS A 127 -2.53 -28.30 -17.65
C LYS A 127 -3.09 -29.63 -17.14
N ASN A 128 -4.30 -30.01 -17.54
CA ASN A 128 -4.89 -31.29 -17.13
C ASN A 128 -4.12 -32.47 -17.73
N ILE A 129 -3.71 -32.39 -19.00
CA ILE A 129 -2.90 -33.42 -19.66
C ILE A 129 -1.51 -33.51 -18.99
N LEU A 130 -0.91 -32.36 -18.70
CA LEU A 130 0.34 -32.25 -17.94
C LEU A 130 0.24 -32.89 -16.56
N ALA A 131 -0.83 -32.63 -15.81
CA ALA A 131 -1.02 -33.22 -14.48
C ALA A 131 -1.08 -34.76 -14.54
N VAL A 132 -1.80 -35.32 -15.52
CA VAL A 132 -1.83 -36.78 -15.75
C VAL A 132 -0.46 -37.32 -16.15
N ALA A 133 0.26 -36.60 -17.00
CA ALA A 133 1.58 -36.99 -17.45
C ALA A 133 2.68 -36.82 -16.39
N VAL A 134 2.51 -35.94 -15.40
CA VAL A 134 3.41 -35.85 -14.24
C VAL A 134 3.19 -37.03 -13.29
N GLU A 135 1.94 -37.43 -13.05
CA GLU A 135 1.60 -38.57 -12.19
C GLU A 135 1.96 -39.93 -12.83
N THR A 136 1.92 -40.01 -14.16
CA THR A 136 2.29 -41.23 -14.90
C THR A 136 3.76 -41.20 -15.34
N GLU A 137 4.41 -42.35 -15.49
CA GLU A 137 5.79 -42.44 -16.00
C GLU A 137 5.91 -42.20 -17.52
N ILE A 138 4.85 -41.72 -18.18
CA ILE A 138 4.87 -41.44 -19.62
C ILE A 138 5.60 -40.10 -19.83
N SER A 139 6.73 -40.15 -20.55
CA SER A 139 7.53 -38.98 -20.91
C SER A 139 7.37 -38.66 -22.41
N TRP A 140 7.31 -37.37 -22.70
CA TRP A 140 7.45 -36.80 -24.04
C TRP A 140 8.34 -35.56 -23.94
N PRO A 141 8.95 -35.10 -25.06
CA PRO A 141 10.03 -34.10 -25.04
C PRO A 141 9.66 -32.82 -24.27
N GLU A 142 8.41 -32.36 -24.32
CA GLU A 142 7.98 -31.14 -23.62
C GLU A 142 7.72 -31.32 -22.10
N ILE A 143 7.70 -32.55 -21.58
CA ILE A 143 7.47 -32.86 -20.15
C ILE A 143 8.73 -33.30 -19.42
N GLU A 144 9.76 -33.74 -20.13
CA GLU A 144 11.04 -34.12 -19.51
C GLU A 144 11.66 -32.95 -18.74
N ASP A 145 11.66 -31.74 -19.32
CA ASP A 145 12.12 -30.51 -18.65
C ASP A 145 11.30 -30.17 -17.39
N LEU A 146 10.00 -30.46 -17.40
CA LEU A 146 9.12 -30.19 -16.26
C LEU A 146 9.28 -31.25 -15.17
N LYS A 147 9.43 -32.53 -15.54
CA LYS A 147 9.71 -33.62 -14.61
C LYS A 147 11.10 -33.47 -13.97
N ASP A 148 12.10 -33.04 -14.74
CA ASP A 148 13.45 -32.78 -14.21
C ASP A 148 13.45 -31.58 -13.25
N ARG A 149 12.69 -30.52 -13.55
CA ARG A 149 12.48 -29.40 -12.60
C ARG A 149 11.76 -29.80 -11.31
N ILE A 150 10.83 -30.76 -11.38
CA ILE A 150 10.13 -31.29 -10.20
C ILE A 150 11.03 -32.25 -9.41
N ALA A 151 11.85 -33.07 -10.09
CA ALA A 151 12.75 -34.02 -9.47
C ALA A 151 14.01 -33.38 -8.89
N ASN A 152 14.50 -32.28 -9.48
CA ASN A 152 15.68 -31.53 -9.06
C ASN A 152 15.38 -30.03 -8.82
N PRO A 153 14.66 -29.67 -7.73
CA PRO A 153 14.30 -28.28 -7.44
C PRO A 153 15.51 -27.38 -7.19
N GLU A 154 16.64 -27.94 -6.71
CA GLU A 154 17.85 -27.20 -6.35
C GLU A 154 18.67 -26.75 -7.57
N ALA A 155 18.54 -27.42 -8.73
CA ALA A 155 19.29 -27.08 -9.94
C ALA A 155 18.73 -25.83 -10.67
N TYR A 156 17.50 -25.43 -10.37
CA TYR A 156 16.78 -24.32 -11.02
C TYR A 156 16.41 -23.18 -10.05
N ALA A 157 16.95 -23.17 -8.83
CA ALA A 157 16.66 -22.18 -7.79
C ALA A 157 17.58 -20.92 -7.84
N ALA A 158 18.33 -20.73 -8.92
CA ALA A 158 19.18 -19.55 -9.17
C ALA A 158 18.53 -18.58 -10.15
#